data_AF-A0A1I5R803-F1
#
_entry.id   AF-A0A1I5R803-F1
#
_cell.length_a   1.000
_cell.length_b   1.000
_cell.length_c   1.000
_cell.angle_alpha   90.00
_cell.angle_beta   90.00
_cell.angle_gamma   90.00
#
_symmetry.space_group_name_H-M   'P 1'
#
loop_
_entity.id
_entity.type
_entity.pdbx_description
1 polymer ?
#
loop_
_entity_poly.entity_id
_entity_poly.type
_entity_poly.pdbx_seq_one_letter_code
_entity_poly.pdbx_strand_id
1 'polypeptide(L)'
;MRDRRSLPTWLDRYATLGRYGLVVGTALCLFALFTNPVPDPSFPWATLPSSLRLPVRQPRIEHWPVTYTLGIWLWVGSFPALFLAGYRRYRGTFGTTGWLVGLPTAAMLALTTYCRFFWPKPQPPTWNAPSYTFVCWLYCSSYEPIWSNAAYAVAGLGVVATAVAVRRFRGDVVALAAFGVLAFPLGLPALVAARRRRQRRRSAG
;
A
#
# COMPACT_ATOMS: atom_id res chain seq x y z
N MET A 1 15.44 -18.30 -23.30
CA MET A 1 15.19 -18.93 -21.98
C MET A 1 14.84 -17.82 -20.98
N ARG A 2 13.56 -17.56 -20.67
CA ARG A 2 13.20 -16.52 -19.67
C ARG A 2 13.71 -16.98 -18.30
N ASP A 3 14.55 -16.18 -17.66
CA ASP A 3 15.04 -16.45 -16.31
C ASP A 3 13.82 -16.68 -15.39
N ARG A 4 13.68 -17.88 -14.83
CA ARG A 4 12.62 -18.25 -13.87
C ARG A 4 12.59 -17.31 -12.65
N ARG A 5 13.59 -16.43 -12.50
CA ARG A 5 13.70 -15.42 -11.44
C ARG A 5 13.04 -14.09 -11.81
N SER A 6 12.82 -13.74 -13.08
CA SER A 6 12.29 -12.43 -13.50
C SER A 6 10.78 -12.30 -13.24
N LEU A 7 10.28 -11.08 -12.97
CA LEU A 7 8.83 -10.82 -12.90
C LEU A 7 8.20 -10.97 -14.30
N PRO A 8 6.90 -11.34 -14.39
CA PRO A 8 6.14 -11.18 -15.62
C PRO A 8 6.20 -9.74 -16.12
N THR A 9 6.21 -9.54 -17.45
CA THR A 9 6.41 -8.22 -18.08
C THR A 9 5.47 -7.13 -17.56
N TRP A 10 4.19 -7.46 -17.33
CA TRP A 10 3.22 -6.50 -16.81
C TRP A 10 3.52 -6.09 -15.36
N LEU A 11 4.00 -7.00 -14.51
CA LEU A 11 4.43 -6.69 -13.14
C LEU A 11 5.72 -5.88 -13.14
N ASP A 12 6.60 -6.12 -14.11
CA ASP A 12 7.82 -5.35 -14.28
C ASP A 12 7.52 -3.89 -14.68
N ARG A 13 6.57 -3.70 -15.60
CA ARG A 13 6.02 -2.40 -15.98
C ARG A 13 5.34 -1.73 -14.79
N TYR A 14 4.46 -2.44 -14.07
CA TYR A 14 3.82 -1.92 -12.87
C TYR A 14 4.83 -1.50 -11.80
N ALA A 15 5.85 -2.31 -11.51
CA ALA A 15 6.92 -1.96 -10.57
C ALA A 15 7.73 -0.72 -10.99
N THR A 16 7.73 -0.38 -12.28
CA THR A 16 8.41 0.79 -12.83
C THR A 16 7.49 2.01 -12.81
N LEU A 17 6.30 1.90 -13.41
CA LEU A 17 5.30 2.96 -13.46
C LEU A 17 4.81 3.36 -12.07
N GLY A 18 4.61 2.41 -11.15
CA GLY A 18 4.22 2.73 -9.77
C GLY A 18 5.25 3.60 -9.05
N ARG A 19 6.56 3.42 -9.29
CA ARG A 19 7.56 4.33 -8.71
C ARG A 19 7.43 5.75 -9.22
N TYR A 20 7.16 5.92 -10.52
CA TYR A 20 6.84 7.24 -11.07
C TYR A 20 5.51 7.77 -10.52
N GLY A 21 4.50 6.91 -10.36
CA GLY A 21 3.23 7.25 -9.72
C GLY A 21 3.40 7.78 -8.31
N LEU A 22 4.32 7.21 -7.52
CA LEU A 22 4.66 7.73 -6.19
C LEU A 22 5.31 9.13 -6.26
N VAL A 23 6.26 9.33 -7.17
CA VAL A 23 6.90 10.64 -7.36
C VAL A 23 5.88 11.70 -7.78
N VAL A 24 5.06 11.39 -8.79
CA VAL A 24 3.98 12.28 -9.26
C VAL A 24 2.97 12.50 -8.14
N GLY A 25 2.58 11.46 -7.42
CA GLY A 25 1.62 11.56 -6.33
C GLY A 25 2.14 12.45 -5.19
N THR A 26 3.41 12.30 -4.81
CA THR A 26 4.06 13.21 -3.85
C THR A 26 4.07 14.64 -4.36
N ALA A 27 4.45 14.87 -5.62
CA ALA A 27 4.46 16.21 -6.20
C ALA A 27 3.06 16.85 -6.17
N LEU A 28 2.00 16.08 -6.48
CA LEU A 28 0.62 16.55 -6.43
C LEU A 28 0.15 16.86 -5.00
N CYS A 29 0.46 15.99 -4.03
CA CYS A 29 0.15 16.26 -2.62
C CYS A 29 0.87 17.51 -2.10
N LEU A 30 2.14 17.71 -2.47
CA LEU A 30 2.89 18.91 -2.11
C LEU A 30 2.36 20.16 -2.82
N PHE A 31 1.97 20.05 -4.09
CA PHE A 31 1.40 21.16 -4.85
C PHE A 31 0.13 21.72 -4.18
N ALA A 32 -0.66 20.87 -3.51
CA ALA A 32 -1.84 21.30 -2.78
C ALA A 32 -1.55 22.32 -1.66
N LEU A 33 -0.33 22.33 -1.08
CA LEU A 33 0.12 23.33 -0.09
C LEU A 33 0.15 24.75 -0.67
N PHE A 34 0.47 24.89 -1.96
CA PHE A 34 0.57 26.18 -2.62
C PHE A 34 -0.80 26.77 -2.95
N THR A 35 -1.82 25.95 -3.17
CA THR A 35 -3.14 26.43 -3.59
C THR A 35 -4.14 26.53 -2.43
N ASN A 36 -4.00 25.70 -1.40
CA ASN A 36 -4.99 25.60 -0.34
C ASN A 36 -4.33 25.80 1.04
N PRO A 37 -4.90 26.64 1.92
CA PRO A 37 -4.32 26.89 3.25
C PRO A 37 -4.29 25.63 4.12
N VAL A 38 -5.24 24.72 3.94
CA VAL A 38 -5.28 23.44 4.66
C VAL A 38 -5.50 22.35 3.63
N PRO A 39 -4.43 21.73 3.08
CA PRO A 39 -4.56 20.66 2.11
C PRO A 39 -5.16 19.41 2.74
N ASP A 40 -4.70 19.03 3.93
CA ASP A 40 -5.22 17.90 4.68
C ASP A 40 -5.78 18.37 6.03
N PRO A 41 -7.10 18.29 6.28
CA PRO A 41 -7.67 18.68 7.57
C PRO A 41 -7.23 17.80 8.73
N SER A 42 -6.66 16.61 8.47
CA SER A 42 -5.99 15.82 9.52
C SER A 42 -4.76 16.52 10.08
N PHE A 43 -4.12 17.41 9.31
CA PHE A 43 -2.90 18.12 9.68
C PHE A 43 -3.03 19.62 9.37
N PRO A 44 -3.89 20.35 10.10
CA PRO A 44 -4.15 21.77 9.82
C PRO A 44 -2.90 22.65 10.01
N TRP A 45 -1.91 22.15 10.77
CA TRP A 45 -0.61 22.78 10.96
C TRP A 45 0.31 22.68 9.73
N ALA A 46 0.06 21.75 8.80
CA ALA A 46 0.86 21.58 7.59
C ALA A 46 0.41 22.56 6.49
N THR A 47 0.74 23.83 6.68
CA THR A 47 0.34 24.94 5.79
C THR A 47 1.52 25.80 5.37
N LEU A 48 1.39 26.51 4.24
CA LEU A 48 2.35 27.53 3.80
C LEU A 48 1.90 28.94 4.21
N PRO A 49 2.86 29.84 4.53
CA PRO A 49 2.60 31.27 4.67
C PRO A 49 1.83 31.83 3.48
N SER A 50 0.98 32.83 3.71
CA SER A 50 0.19 33.48 2.65
C SER A 50 1.04 34.00 1.49
N SER A 51 2.26 34.46 1.77
CA SER A 51 3.20 34.98 0.76
C SER A 51 3.74 33.91 -0.20
N LEU A 52 3.75 32.64 0.21
CA LEU A 52 4.21 31.51 -0.62
C LEU A 52 3.05 30.79 -1.33
N ARG A 53 1.80 31.22 -1.10
CA ARG A 53 0.62 30.62 -1.72
C ARG A 53 0.28 31.31 -3.03
N LEU A 54 -0.21 30.53 -3.98
CA LEU A 54 -0.74 31.02 -5.24
C LEU A 54 -2.10 31.69 -5.00
N PRO A 55 -2.46 32.72 -5.78
CA PRO A 55 -3.76 33.39 -5.69
C PRO A 55 -4.89 32.57 -6.33
N VAL A 56 -4.84 31.24 -6.24
CA VAL A 56 -5.81 30.30 -6.80
C VAL A 56 -6.08 29.20 -5.79
N ARG A 57 -7.35 28.93 -5.54
CA ARG A 57 -7.81 27.84 -4.66
C ARG A 57 -8.39 26.72 -5.49
N GLN A 58 -7.89 25.50 -5.30
CA GLN A 58 -8.40 24.34 -6.00
C GLN A 58 -9.77 23.91 -5.46
N PRO A 59 -10.65 23.35 -6.31
CA PRO A 59 -11.82 22.62 -5.85
C PRO A 59 -11.42 21.44 -4.94
N ARG A 60 -12.36 20.99 -4.12
CA ARG A 60 -12.19 19.84 -3.22
C ARG A 60 -13.06 18.67 -3.65
N ILE A 61 -12.55 17.47 -3.43
CA ILE A 61 -13.32 16.24 -3.41
C ILE A 61 -13.46 15.89 -1.92
N GLU A 62 -14.64 16.19 -1.39
CA GLU A 62 -14.94 16.07 0.05
C GLU A 62 -13.97 16.92 0.87
N HIS A 63 -13.15 16.29 1.70
CA HIS A 63 -12.23 16.96 2.60
C HIS A 63 -10.98 17.52 1.91
N TRP A 64 -10.56 16.97 0.78
CA TRP A 64 -9.22 17.23 0.22
C TRP A 64 -9.26 17.96 -1.13
N PRO A 65 -8.27 18.83 -1.42
CA PRO A 65 -8.08 19.42 -2.75
C PRO A 65 -7.95 18.34 -3.82
N VAL A 66 -8.40 18.62 -5.06
CA VAL A 66 -8.34 17.64 -6.16
C VAL A 66 -6.93 17.08 -6.36
N THR A 67 -5.89 17.92 -6.35
CA THR A 67 -4.51 17.44 -6.53
C THR A 67 -4.05 16.54 -5.38
N TYR A 68 -4.42 16.84 -4.14
CA TYR A 68 -4.12 15.98 -3.00
C TYR A 68 -4.83 14.63 -3.11
N THR A 69 -6.11 14.63 -3.48
CA THR A 69 -6.89 13.41 -3.71
C THR A 69 -6.24 12.54 -4.80
N LEU A 70 -5.91 13.11 -5.95
CA LEU A 70 -5.25 12.35 -7.02
C LEU A 70 -3.87 11.83 -6.57
N GLY A 71 -3.12 12.66 -5.84
CA GLY A 71 -1.82 12.29 -5.32
C GLY A 71 -1.86 11.12 -4.33
N ILE A 72 -2.82 11.13 -3.41
CA ILE A 72 -2.93 10.08 -2.40
C ILE A 72 -3.42 8.75 -2.99
N TRP A 73 -4.32 8.77 -3.98
CA TRP A 73 -4.73 7.55 -4.67
C TRP A 73 -3.62 6.97 -5.55
N LEU A 74 -2.78 7.82 -6.16
CA LEU A 74 -1.55 7.37 -6.80
C LEU A 74 -0.63 6.68 -5.79
N TRP A 75 -0.51 7.22 -4.57
CA TRP A 75 0.22 6.56 -3.48
C TRP A 75 -0.37 5.19 -3.15
N VAL A 76 -1.67 5.11 -2.88
CA VAL A 76 -2.36 3.85 -2.56
C VAL A 76 -2.15 2.79 -3.63
N GLY A 77 -2.39 3.12 -4.90
CA GLY A 77 -2.27 2.19 -6.02
C GLY A 77 -0.83 1.82 -6.35
N SER A 78 0.13 2.69 -6.07
CA SER A 78 1.53 2.51 -6.46
C SER A 78 2.44 2.01 -5.34
N PHE A 79 2.04 2.12 -4.09
CA PHE A 79 2.86 1.67 -2.96
C PHE A 79 3.30 0.20 -3.05
N PRO A 80 2.47 -0.77 -3.50
CA PRO A 80 2.91 -2.15 -3.67
C PRO A 80 4.06 -2.33 -4.67
N ALA A 81 4.21 -1.38 -5.62
CA ALA A 81 5.30 -1.36 -6.59
C ALA A 81 6.69 -1.23 -5.93
N LEU A 82 6.78 -0.62 -4.75
CA LEU A 82 8.05 -0.50 -4.01
C LEU A 82 8.62 -1.87 -3.63
N PHE A 83 7.76 -2.77 -3.14
CA PHE A 83 8.18 -4.12 -2.76
C PHE A 83 8.59 -4.94 -3.98
N LEU A 84 7.89 -4.78 -5.11
CA LEU A 84 8.24 -5.45 -6.36
C LEU A 84 9.54 -4.89 -6.96
N ALA A 85 9.75 -3.58 -6.93
CA ALA A 85 10.97 -2.94 -7.38
C ALA A 85 12.17 -3.31 -6.50
N GLY A 86 11.98 -3.32 -5.18
CA GLY A 86 12.96 -3.78 -4.22
C GLY A 86 13.30 -5.26 -4.39
N TYR A 87 12.29 -6.11 -4.62
CA TYR A 87 12.52 -7.51 -4.99
C TYR A 87 13.38 -7.65 -6.25
N ARG A 88 13.12 -6.86 -7.30
CA ARG A 88 13.91 -6.90 -8.54
C ARG A 88 15.37 -6.53 -8.31
N ARG A 89 15.60 -5.41 -7.60
CA ARG A 89 16.93 -4.78 -7.49
C ARG A 89 17.77 -5.34 -6.34
N TYR A 90 17.12 -5.74 -5.24
CA TYR A 90 17.75 -6.03 -3.96
C TYR A 90 17.30 -7.38 -3.38
N ARG A 91 16.98 -8.37 -4.23
CA ARG A 91 16.57 -9.71 -3.75
C ARG A 91 17.54 -10.37 -2.77
N GLY A 92 18.82 -10.01 -2.81
CA GLY A 92 19.87 -10.58 -1.97
C GLY A 92 19.78 -10.20 -0.49
N THR A 93 19.19 -9.04 -0.16
CA THR A 93 19.15 -8.54 1.23
C THR A 93 18.09 -9.22 2.08
N PHE A 94 16.83 -9.24 1.63
CA PHE A 94 15.70 -9.81 2.39
C PHE A 94 15.17 -11.14 1.83
N GLY A 95 15.76 -11.62 0.73
CA GLY A 95 15.26 -12.80 0.01
C GLY A 95 13.88 -12.57 -0.63
N THR A 96 13.36 -13.62 -1.28
CA THR A 96 12.04 -13.54 -1.96
C THR A 96 10.89 -13.38 -0.96
N THR A 97 10.91 -14.12 0.15
CA THR A 97 9.84 -14.07 1.15
C THR A 97 9.81 -12.73 1.89
N GLY A 98 10.97 -12.17 2.24
CA GLY A 98 11.04 -10.87 2.89
C GLY A 98 10.47 -9.77 2.02
N TRP A 99 10.90 -9.66 0.76
CA TRP A 99 10.39 -8.64 -0.15
C TRP A 99 8.91 -8.81 -0.50
N LEU A 100 8.46 -10.03 -0.78
CA LEU A 100 7.11 -10.24 -1.34
C LEU A 100 6.03 -10.46 -0.28
N VAL A 101 6.38 -10.65 0.99
CA VAL A 101 5.42 -11.02 2.03
C VAL A 101 5.72 -10.32 3.34
N GLY A 102 6.97 -10.45 3.83
CA GLY A 102 7.37 -9.88 5.11
C GLY A 102 7.24 -8.36 5.16
N LEU A 103 7.79 -7.66 4.17
CA LEU A 103 7.71 -6.19 4.08
C LEU A 103 6.28 -5.68 3.85
N PRO A 104 5.47 -6.25 2.92
CA PRO A 104 4.04 -5.92 2.84
C PRO A 104 3.28 -6.15 4.15
N THR A 105 3.55 -7.24 4.87
CA THR A 105 2.96 -7.53 6.19
C THR A 105 3.33 -6.45 7.20
N ALA A 106 4.62 -6.11 7.30
CA ALA A 106 5.11 -5.09 8.21
C ALA A 106 4.51 -3.72 7.88
N ALA A 107 4.41 -3.38 6.60
CA ALA A 107 3.75 -2.15 6.15
C ALA A 107 2.27 -2.14 6.55
N MET A 108 1.54 -3.25 6.38
CA MET A 108 0.14 -3.34 6.81
C MET A 108 0.01 -3.10 8.31
N LEU A 109 0.81 -3.77 9.15
CA LEU A 109 0.80 -3.57 10.60
C LEU A 109 1.08 -2.11 10.98
N ALA A 110 2.12 -1.52 10.40
CA ALA A 110 2.52 -0.14 10.69
C ALA A 110 1.42 0.85 10.30
N LEU A 111 0.87 0.70 9.09
CA LEU A 111 -0.17 1.58 8.57
C LEU A 111 -1.48 1.42 9.35
N THR A 112 -1.92 0.20 9.66
CA THR A 112 -3.11 -0.04 10.49
C THR A 112 -2.95 0.57 11.87
N THR A 113 -1.78 0.42 12.48
CA THR A 113 -1.48 0.99 13.81
C THR A 113 -1.47 2.51 13.77
N TYR A 114 -0.82 3.08 12.76
CA TYR A 114 -0.80 4.52 12.54
C TYR A 114 -2.21 5.09 12.36
N CYS A 115 -3.02 4.49 11.48
CA CYS A 115 -4.40 4.93 11.23
C CYS A 115 -5.30 4.80 12.46
N ARG A 116 -5.10 3.78 13.30
CA ARG A 116 -5.94 3.59 14.48
C ARG A 116 -5.67 4.63 15.56
N PHE A 117 -4.40 4.79 15.92
CA PHE A 117 -4.01 5.51 17.14
C PHE A 117 -3.52 6.93 16.89
N PHE A 118 -2.96 7.22 15.72
CA PHE A 118 -2.24 8.47 15.49
C PHE A 118 -2.87 9.35 14.42
N TRP A 119 -3.59 8.79 13.45
CA TRP A 119 -4.23 9.57 12.38
C TRP A 119 -5.45 10.35 12.91
N PRO A 120 -5.44 11.70 12.86
CA PRO A 120 -6.60 12.51 13.18
C PRO A 120 -7.68 12.30 12.10
N LYS A 121 -8.86 11.81 12.50
CA LYS A 121 -9.91 11.39 11.57
C LYS A 121 -10.79 12.58 11.17
N PRO A 122 -10.81 13.02 9.90
CA PRO A 122 -11.71 14.08 9.46
C PRO A 122 -13.17 13.69 9.67
N GLN A 123 -14.02 14.65 10.04
CA GLN A 123 -15.46 14.42 10.19
C GLN A 123 -16.24 15.24 9.15
N PRO A 124 -17.27 14.68 8.50
CA PRO A 124 -17.76 13.28 8.62
C PRO A 124 -16.86 12.23 7.93
N PRO A 125 -17.09 10.92 8.18
CA PRO A 125 -16.37 9.83 7.51
C PRO A 125 -16.47 9.86 5.98
N THR A 126 -15.40 9.35 5.39
CA THR A 126 -14.93 9.56 4.03
C THR A 126 -14.89 8.39 3.03
N TRP A 127 -15.64 8.28 1.92
CA TRP A 127 -15.30 7.27 0.90
C TRP A 127 -13.94 7.57 0.25
N ASN A 128 -13.56 8.84 0.15
CA ASN A 128 -12.26 9.27 -0.38
C ASN A 128 -11.11 9.13 0.65
N ALA A 129 -11.36 8.51 1.82
CA ALA A 129 -10.33 8.36 2.84
C ALA A 129 -9.23 7.37 2.40
N PRO A 130 -7.95 7.80 2.39
CA PRO A 130 -6.88 7.00 1.81
C PRO A 130 -6.53 5.80 2.67
N SER A 131 -6.27 4.66 2.03
CA SER A 131 -5.85 3.45 2.72
C SER A 131 -5.17 2.46 1.77
N TYR A 132 -4.25 1.65 2.29
CA TYR A 132 -3.42 0.77 1.47
C TYR A 132 -4.02 -0.63 1.25
N THR A 133 -5.12 -0.96 1.92
CA THR A 133 -5.87 -2.20 1.74
C THR A 133 -7.36 -1.93 1.77
N PHE A 134 -8.16 -2.76 1.13
CA PHE A 134 -9.62 -2.63 1.16
C PHE A 134 -10.20 -2.71 2.58
N VAL A 135 -9.66 -3.57 3.46
CA VAL A 135 -10.12 -3.64 4.85
C VAL A 135 -9.75 -2.38 5.65
N CYS A 136 -8.57 -1.80 5.39
CA CYS A 136 -8.22 -0.49 5.97
C CYS A 136 -9.12 0.63 5.43
N TRP A 137 -9.53 0.56 4.16
CA TRP A 137 -10.44 1.53 3.55
C TRP A 137 -11.77 1.55 4.28
N LEU A 138 -12.36 0.39 4.56
CA LEU A 138 -13.61 0.28 5.32
C LEU A 138 -13.50 0.94 6.70
N TYR A 139 -12.35 0.82 7.37
CA TYR A 139 -12.11 1.54 8.61
C TYR A 139 -12.01 3.05 8.38
N CYS A 140 -11.24 3.49 7.39
CA CYS A 140 -11.06 4.91 7.10
C CYS A 140 -12.34 5.60 6.58
N SER A 141 -13.28 4.85 6.01
CA SER A 141 -14.53 5.37 5.45
C SER A 141 -15.72 5.33 6.41
N SER A 142 -15.63 4.57 7.51
CA SER A 142 -16.70 4.45 8.51
C SER A 142 -16.28 4.80 9.94
N TYR A 143 -14.98 4.72 10.23
CA TYR A 143 -14.38 4.75 11.56
C TYR A 143 -14.84 3.66 12.53
N GLU A 144 -15.52 2.62 12.03
CA GLU A 144 -16.00 1.51 12.84
C GLU A 144 -14.84 0.59 13.29
N PRO A 145 -14.63 0.40 14.61
CA PRO A 145 -13.49 -0.37 15.13
C PRO A 145 -13.37 -1.81 14.63
N ILE A 146 -14.49 -2.42 14.22
CA ILE A 146 -14.51 -3.78 13.66
C ILE A 146 -13.59 -3.91 12.44
N TRP A 147 -13.53 -2.90 11.57
CA TRP A 147 -12.68 -2.92 10.38
C TRP A 147 -11.21 -2.77 10.72
N SER A 148 -10.87 -1.97 11.73
CA SER A 148 -9.49 -1.89 12.23
C SER A 148 -9.04 -3.20 12.88
N ASN A 149 -9.93 -3.87 13.64
CA ASN A 149 -9.65 -5.20 14.19
C ASN A 149 -9.47 -6.24 13.06
N ALA A 150 -10.31 -6.20 12.03
CA ALA A 150 -10.16 -7.06 10.85
C ALA A 150 -8.84 -6.79 10.12
N ALA A 151 -8.41 -5.54 9.99
CA ALA A 151 -7.12 -5.20 9.40
C ALA A 151 -5.95 -5.80 10.21
N TYR A 152 -5.99 -5.76 11.56
CA TYR A 152 -5.01 -6.46 12.39
C TYR A 152 -5.06 -7.97 12.22
N ALA A 153 -6.24 -8.57 12.08
CA ALA A 153 -6.37 -10.00 11.81
C ALA A 153 -5.72 -10.39 10.47
N VAL A 154 -5.97 -9.62 9.41
CA VAL A 154 -5.32 -9.83 8.10
C VAL A 154 -3.80 -9.64 8.19
N ALA A 155 -3.34 -8.65 8.94
CA ALA A 155 -1.92 -8.44 9.16
C ALA A 155 -1.29 -9.62 9.95
N GLY A 156 -1.99 -10.16 10.95
CA GLY A 156 -1.62 -11.39 11.65
C GLY A 156 -1.54 -12.60 10.71
N LEU A 157 -2.47 -12.74 9.76
CA LEU A 157 -2.38 -13.73 8.69
C LEU A 157 -1.12 -13.53 7.84
N GLY A 158 -0.72 -12.29 7.57
CA GLY A 158 0.55 -11.97 6.91
C GLY A 158 1.78 -12.44 7.68
N VAL A 159 1.78 -12.31 9.01
CA VAL A 159 2.86 -12.81 9.89
C VAL A 159 2.92 -14.34 9.79
N VAL A 160 1.77 -15.01 9.92
CA VAL A 160 1.68 -16.48 9.78
C VAL A 160 2.13 -16.91 8.39
N ALA A 161 1.64 -16.27 7.33
CA ALA A 161 2.02 -16.56 5.96
C ALA A 161 3.53 -16.40 5.75
N THR A 162 4.14 -15.37 6.34
CA THR A 162 5.60 -15.17 6.31
C THR A 162 6.33 -16.31 7.01
N ALA A 163 5.91 -16.70 8.22
CA ALA A 163 6.54 -17.77 8.99
C ALA A 163 6.43 -19.14 8.26
N VAL A 164 5.23 -19.50 7.81
CA VAL A 164 4.96 -20.72 7.02
C VAL A 164 5.79 -20.72 5.74
N ALA A 165 5.91 -19.56 5.08
CA ALA A 165 6.68 -19.40 3.86
C ALA A 165 8.20 -19.52 4.08
N VAL A 166 8.74 -19.01 5.19
CA VAL A 166 10.15 -19.18 5.57
C VAL A 166 10.46 -20.64 5.90
N ARG A 167 9.58 -21.29 6.69
CA ARG A 167 9.74 -22.69 7.11
C ARG A 167 9.38 -23.73 6.04
N ARG A 168 8.86 -23.28 4.89
CA ARG A 168 8.46 -24.12 3.73
C ARG A 168 7.44 -25.21 4.06
N PHE A 169 6.49 -24.92 4.95
CA PHE A 169 5.43 -25.88 5.29
C PHE A 169 4.46 -26.13 4.13
N ARG A 170 3.74 -27.27 4.20
CA ARG A 170 2.88 -27.79 3.12
C ARG A 170 1.76 -26.80 2.68
N GLY A 171 1.35 -25.87 3.54
CA GLY A 171 0.32 -24.86 3.28
C GLY A 171 0.78 -23.46 2.83
N ASP A 172 2.07 -23.24 2.57
CA ASP A 172 2.61 -21.90 2.24
C ASP A 172 1.90 -21.19 1.08
N VAL A 173 1.56 -21.88 -0.02
CA VAL A 173 0.88 -21.27 -1.18
C VAL A 173 -0.49 -20.72 -0.78
N VAL A 174 -1.24 -21.46 0.03
CA VAL A 174 -2.58 -21.06 0.47
C VAL A 174 -2.49 -19.87 1.41
N ALA A 175 -1.57 -19.92 2.39
CA ALA A 175 -1.37 -18.82 3.33
C ALA A 175 -0.96 -17.52 2.61
N LEU A 176 -0.04 -17.61 1.64
CA LEU A 176 0.38 -16.47 0.82
C LEU A 176 -0.75 -15.90 -0.05
N ALA A 177 -1.57 -16.77 -0.64
CA ALA A 177 -2.70 -16.35 -1.45
C ALA A 177 -3.79 -15.68 -0.59
N ALA A 178 -4.13 -16.28 0.55
CA ALA A 178 -5.11 -15.73 1.48
C ALA A 178 -4.72 -14.33 1.96
N PHE A 179 -3.48 -14.16 2.44
CA PHE A 179 -2.97 -12.84 2.81
C PHE A 179 -2.99 -11.88 1.62
N GLY A 180 -2.51 -12.32 0.44
CA GLY A 180 -2.43 -11.46 -0.74
C GLY A 180 -3.78 -10.93 -1.23
N VAL A 181 -4.84 -11.75 -1.13
CA VAL A 181 -6.22 -11.34 -1.47
C VAL A 181 -6.79 -10.40 -0.41
N LEU A 182 -6.70 -10.78 0.86
CA LEU A 182 -7.31 -10.01 1.96
C LEU A 182 -6.62 -8.66 2.18
N ALA A 183 -5.33 -8.56 1.86
CA ALA A 183 -4.56 -7.32 1.95
C ALA A 183 -4.50 -6.56 0.62
N PHE A 184 -5.31 -6.87 -0.39
CA PHE A 184 -5.27 -6.16 -1.68
C PHE A 184 -5.62 -4.66 -1.50
N PRO A 185 -4.92 -3.72 -2.20
CA PRO A 185 -3.83 -3.92 -3.16
C PRO A 185 -2.43 -4.17 -2.57
N LEU A 186 -2.17 -3.83 -1.31
CA LEU A 186 -0.88 -4.04 -0.64
C LEU A 186 -0.34 -5.48 -0.76
N GLY A 187 -1.24 -6.46 -0.73
CA GLY A 187 -0.96 -7.90 -0.81
C GLY A 187 -0.56 -8.40 -2.20
N LEU A 188 -0.55 -7.57 -3.24
CA LEU A 188 -0.17 -7.96 -4.60
C LEU A 188 1.18 -8.70 -4.68
N PRO A 189 2.26 -8.28 -3.99
CA PRO A 189 3.53 -9.02 -3.98
C PRO A 189 3.39 -10.45 -3.42
N ALA A 190 2.51 -10.65 -2.44
CA ALA A 190 2.28 -11.97 -1.83
C ALA A 190 1.58 -12.92 -2.81
N LEU A 191 0.67 -12.42 -3.65
CA LEU A 191 0.07 -13.18 -4.75
C LEU A 191 1.13 -13.62 -5.77
N VAL A 192 2.12 -12.77 -6.05
CA VAL A 192 3.27 -13.13 -6.90
C VAL A 192 4.08 -14.25 -6.25
N ALA A 193 4.33 -14.18 -4.94
CA ALA A 193 5.02 -15.24 -4.20
C ALA A 193 4.25 -16.57 -4.24
N ALA A 194 2.93 -16.54 -4.01
CA ALA A 194 2.06 -17.71 -4.07
C ALA A 194 2.10 -18.38 -5.46
N ARG A 195 1.93 -17.58 -6.52
CA ARG A 195 1.98 -18.08 -7.92
C ARG A 195 3.32 -18.74 -8.24
N ARG A 196 4.44 -18.10 -7.87
CA ARG A 196 5.78 -18.65 -8.11
C ARG A 196 6.00 -19.98 -7.39
N ARG A 197 5.57 -20.09 -6.13
CA ARG A 197 5.70 -21.33 -5.36
C ARG A 197 4.84 -22.45 -5.95
N ARG A 198 3.61 -22.15 -6.37
CA ARG A 198 2.73 -23.11 -7.06
C ARG A 198 3.37 -23.64 -8.35
N GLN A 199 3.96 -22.76 -9.15
CA GLN A 199 4.65 -23.15 -10.39
C GLN A 199 5.86 -24.04 -10.12
N ARG A 200 6.67 -23.74 -9.09
CA ARG A 200 7.82 -24.58 -8.72
C ARG A 200 7.40 -25.99 -8.29
N ARG A 201 6.32 -26.12 -7.50
CA ARG A 201 5.79 -27.44 -7.08
C ARG A 201 5.31 -28.26 -8.27
N ARG A 202 4.61 -27.63 -9.22
CA ARG A 202 4.15 -28.27 -10.46
C ARG A 202 5.25 -28.72 -11.41
N SER A 203 6.46 -28.17 -11.29
CA SER A 203 7.61 -28.59 -12.12
C SER A 203 8.51 -29.61 -11.42
N ALA A 204 8.21 -29.98 -10.17
CA ALA A 204 9.02 -30.89 -9.35
C ALA A 204 8.32 -32.24 -9.08
N GLY A 205 7.06 -32.37 -9.47
CA GLY A 205 6.34 -33.64 -9.56
C GLY A 205 5.96 -33.86 -11.02
#